data_AF-A0A3N5N7J1-F1
#
_entry.id   AF-A0A3N5N7J1-F1
#
_cell.length_a   1.000
_cell.length_b   1.000
_cell.length_c   1.000
_cell.angle_alpha   90.00
_cell.angle_beta   90.00
_cell.angle_gamma   90.00
#
_symmetry.space_group_name_H-M   'P 1'
#
loop_
_entity.id
_entity.type
_entity.pdbx_description
1 polymer ?
#
loop_
_entity_poly.entity_id
_entity_poly.type
_entity_poly.pdbx_seq_one_letter_code
_entity_poly.pdbx_strand_id
1 'polypeptide(L)'
;WSMPKGEYADDEEPFSAAKREFTEETGYEADGEYIPLKPIKQPGRKIISAWAVQGDCDAARIRSNSFTMEWPPRSGRQAEFPEVDRADWFAITKAKQKILKGQRGFLEELCEILNYDS
;
A
#
# COMPACT_ATOMS: atom_id res chain seq x y z
N TRP A 1 6.24 1.81 -6.98
CA TRP A 1 5.74 2.38 -5.72
C TRP A 1 4.24 2.22 -5.68
N SER A 2 3.73 1.68 -4.60
CA SER A 2 2.29 1.56 -4.30
C SER A 2 2.09 1.84 -2.82
N MET A 3 0.83 1.96 -2.41
CA MET A 3 0.46 1.90 -1.00
C MET A 3 0.40 0.42 -0.55
N PRO A 4 0.57 0.14 0.77
CA PRO A 4 0.31 -1.19 1.33
C PRO A 4 -1.10 -1.67 1.02
N LYS A 5 -1.26 -2.93 0.64
CA LYS A 5 -2.54 -3.53 0.23
C LYS A 5 -2.38 -5.05 0.07
N GLY A 6 -3.40 -5.78 0.48
CA GLY A 6 -3.53 -7.20 0.16
C GLY A 6 -4.88 -7.55 -0.41
N GLU A 7 -5.09 -8.84 -0.59
CA GLU A 7 -6.40 -9.40 -0.90
C GLU A 7 -7.15 -9.68 0.40
N TYR A 8 -8.46 -9.64 0.33
CA TYR A 8 -9.34 -9.93 1.46
C TYR A 8 -10.36 -10.96 0.99
N ALA A 9 -10.76 -11.85 1.91
CA ALA A 9 -11.78 -12.84 1.64
C ALA A 9 -13.18 -12.20 1.61
N ASP A 10 -14.16 -12.86 1.00
CA ASP A 10 -15.53 -12.34 0.89
C ASP A 10 -16.21 -12.13 2.26
N ASP A 11 -15.71 -12.80 3.31
CA ASP A 11 -16.17 -12.70 4.70
C ASP A 11 -15.34 -11.73 5.56
N GLU A 12 -14.27 -11.14 5.01
CA GLU A 12 -13.43 -10.15 5.69
C GLU A 12 -13.89 -8.73 5.36
N GLU A 13 -14.04 -7.89 6.38
CA GLU A 13 -14.38 -6.49 6.17
C GLU A 13 -13.17 -5.74 5.54
N PRO A 14 -13.35 -5.02 4.41
CA PRO A 14 -12.25 -4.43 3.66
C PRO A 14 -11.29 -3.51 4.46
N PHE A 15 -11.81 -2.75 5.42
CA PHE A 15 -10.99 -1.88 6.27
C PHE A 15 -10.16 -2.69 7.27
N SER A 16 -10.73 -3.74 7.85
CA SER A 16 -10.03 -4.68 8.72
C SER A 16 -8.87 -5.35 7.99
N ALA A 17 -9.09 -5.78 6.75
CA ALA A 17 -8.03 -6.29 5.89
C ALA A 17 -6.95 -5.24 5.62
N ALA A 18 -7.34 -4.00 5.27
CA ALA A 18 -6.39 -2.92 5.01
C ALA A 18 -5.51 -2.61 6.23
N LYS A 19 -6.06 -2.65 7.45
CA LYS A 19 -5.27 -2.51 8.69
C LYS A 19 -4.28 -3.65 8.88
N ARG A 20 -4.73 -4.90 8.71
CA ARG A 20 -3.90 -6.10 8.83
C ARG A 20 -2.72 -6.04 7.85
N GLU A 21 -3.00 -5.79 6.58
CA GLU A 21 -2.01 -5.68 5.50
C GLU A 21 -1.02 -4.54 5.73
N PHE A 22 -1.49 -3.38 6.22
CA PHE A 22 -0.59 -2.30 6.61
C PHE A 22 0.39 -2.74 7.69
N THR A 23 -0.08 -3.45 8.74
CA THR A 23 0.80 -3.97 9.79
C THR A 23 1.75 -5.05 9.27
N GLU A 24 1.31 -5.95 8.40
CA GLU A 24 2.13 -7.02 7.83
C GLU A 24 3.22 -6.48 6.87
N GLU A 25 2.89 -5.49 6.04
CA GLU A 25 3.85 -4.92 5.08
C GLU A 25 4.79 -3.90 5.71
N THR A 26 4.35 -3.17 6.74
CA THR A 26 5.11 -2.06 7.32
C THR A 26 5.71 -2.34 8.70
N GLY A 27 5.13 -3.29 9.45
CA GLY A 27 5.44 -3.52 10.85
C GLY A 27 4.88 -2.48 11.82
N TYR A 28 4.08 -1.52 11.33
CA TYR A 28 3.46 -0.48 12.14
C TYR A 28 1.96 -0.72 12.28
N GLU A 29 1.43 -0.44 13.47
CA GLU A 29 0.00 -0.26 13.64
C GLU A 29 -0.32 1.21 13.39
N ALA A 30 -1.23 1.46 12.45
CA ALA A 30 -1.78 2.80 12.27
C ALA A 30 -2.91 2.99 13.27
N ASP A 31 -2.88 4.09 14.02
CA ASP A 31 -3.97 4.53 14.89
C ASP A 31 -4.30 5.99 14.58
N GLY A 32 -5.59 6.33 14.55
CA GLY A 32 -6.04 7.68 14.28
C GLY A 32 -7.43 7.75 13.65
N GLU A 33 -7.75 8.93 13.14
CA GLU A 33 -8.95 9.14 12.34
C GLU A 33 -8.70 8.67 10.91
N TYR A 34 -9.41 7.62 10.51
CA TYR A 34 -9.29 7.08 9.15
C TYR A 34 -10.28 7.77 8.22
N ILE A 35 -9.77 8.23 7.11
CA ILE A 35 -10.53 8.84 6.03
C ILE A 35 -10.76 7.77 4.96
N PRO A 36 -12.00 7.27 4.79
CA PRO A 36 -12.31 6.36 3.68
C PRO A 36 -12.21 7.11 2.35
N LEU A 37 -11.52 6.53 1.39
CA LEU A 37 -11.40 7.04 0.02
C LEU A 37 -12.36 6.28 -0.91
N LYS A 38 -12.78 6.91 -2.01
CA LYS A 38 -13.64 6.28 -3.01
C LYS A 38 -12.91 5.11 -3.66
N PRO A 39 -13.50 3.90 -3.67
CA PRO A 39 -12.86 2.76 -4.30
C PRO A 39 -12.58 2.98 -5.80
N ILE A 40 -11.41 2.53 -6.25
CA ILE A 40 -10.99 2.63 -7.66
C ILE A 40 -11.10 1.26 -8.31
N LYS A 41 -11.72 1.23 -9.50
CA LYS A 41 -11.76 0.05 -10.38
C LYS A 41 -10.49 -0.02 -11.23
N GLN A 42 -9.75 -1.11 -11.12
CA GLN A 42 -8.60 -1.41 -11.97
C GLN A 42 -8.99 -2.27 -13.18
N PRO A 43 -8.14 -2.32 -14.23
CA PRO A 43 -8.32 -3.26 -15.33
C PRO A 43 -8.53 -4.70 -14.81
N GLY A 44 -9.51 -5.42 -15.36
CA GLY A 44 -9.85 -6.77 -14.89
C GLY A 44 -10.95 -6.84 -13.81
N ARG A 45 -11.69 -5.74 -13.57
CA ARG A 45 -12.79 -5.63 -12.59
C ARG A 45 -12.38 -5.69 -11.12
N LYS A 46 -11.07 -5.76 -10.80
CA LYS A 46 -10.59 -5.66 -9.42
C LYS A 46 -10.93 -4.28 -8.85
N ILE A 47 -11.57 -4.25 -7.69
CA ILE A 47 -11.87 -3.03 -6.94
C ILE A 47 -10.80 -2.89 -5.86
N ILE A 48 -10.24 -1.69 -5.73
CA ILE A 48 -9.35 -1.34 -4.62
C ILE A 48 -10.09 -0.36 -3.73
N SER A 49 -10.24 -0.71 -2.47
CA SER A 49 -10.68 0.19 -1.40
C SER A 49 -9.45 0.69 -0.66
N ALA A 50 -9.45 1.95 -0.24
CA ALA A 50 -8.32 2.57 0.44
C ALA A 50 -8.79 3.52 1.53
N TRP A 51 -7.95 3.68 2.54
CA TRP A 51 -8.14 4.60 3.66
C TRP A 51 -6.86 5.40 3.86
N ALA A 52 -7.01 6.66 4.23
CA ALA A 52 -5.91 7.51 4.66
C ALA A 52 -5.94 7.67 6.18
N VAL A 53 -4.77 7.75 6.78
CA VAL A 53 -4.59 8.00 8.21
C VAL A 53 -3.35 8.85 8.40
N GLN A 54 -3.43 9.82 9.30
CA GLN A 54 -2.28 10.63 9.67
C GLN A 54 -1.35 9.81 10.58
N GLY A 55 -0.05 9.81 10.29
CA GLY A 55 0.94 9.13 11.12
C GLY A 55 2.37 9.57 10.79
N ASP A 56 3.30 9.18 11.65
CA ASP A 56 4.74 9.49 11.54
C ASP A 56 5.57 8.19 11.56
N CYS A 57 5.26 7.27 10.64
CA CYS A 57 5.96 5.99 10.58
C CYS A 57 7.38 6.20 10.04
N ASP A 58 8.41 5.66 10.68
CA ASP A 58 9.77 5.72 10.13
C ASP A 58 9.91 4.70 8.99
N ALA A 59 9.92 5.21 7.75
CA ALA A 59 10.00 4.39 6.55
C ALA A 59 11.29 3.56 6.45
N ALA A 60 12.38 3.98 7.13
CA ALA A 60 13.63 3.24 7.15
C ALA A 60 13.56 1.98 8.02
N ARG A 61 12.54 1.86 8.88
CA ARG A 61 12.33 0.72 9.76
C ARG A 61 11.24 -0.24 9.27
N ILE A 62 10.65 0.03 8.10
CA ILE A 62 9.66 -0.86 7.50
C ILE A 62 10.28 -2.23 7.26
N ARG A 63 9.63 -3.27 7.79
CA ARG A 63 9.99 -4.67 7.59
C ARG A 63 8.79 -5.38 6.97
N SER A 64 8.90 -5.75 5.70
CA SER A 64 7.91 -6.62 5.07
C SER A 64 8.24 -8.07 5.32
N ASN A 65 7.22 -8.92 5.19
CA ASN A 65 7.41 -10.35 5.03
C ASN A 65 8.30 -10.67 3.82
N SER A 66 8.87 -11.87 3.84
CA SER A 66 9.66 -12.43 2.74
C SER A 66 8.88 -13.49 1.98
N PHE A 67 9.13 -13.58 0.68
CA PHE A 67 8.67 -14.69 -0.15
C PHE A 67 9.85 -15.46 -0.71
N THR A 68 9.64 -16.75 -0.95
CA THR A 68 10.67 -17.62 -1.54
C THR A 68 10.36 -17.85 -3.01
N MET A 69 11.37 -17.73 -3.87
CA MET A 69 11.25 -18.11 -5.28
C MET A 69 12.53 -18.77 -5.79
N GLU A 70 12.40 -19.54 -6.87
CA GLU A 70 13.56 -20.12 -7.52
C GLU A 70 14.41 -19.03 -8.20
N TRP A 71 15.66 -18.89 -7.78
CA TRP A 71 16.58 -17.89 -8.32
C TRP A 71 18.04 -18.36 -8.30
N PRO A 72 18.79 -18.23 -9.42
CA PRO A 72 18.36 -17.75 -10.74
C PRO A 72 17.32 -18.67 -11.40
N PRO A 73 16.55 -18.20 -12.40
CA PRO A 73 15.51 -19.01 -13.03
C PRO A 73 16.05 -20.32 -13.61
N ARG A 74 15.36 -21.44 -13.37
CA ARG A 74 15.73 -22.82 -13.80
C ARG A 74 17.00 -23.38 -13.16
N SER A 75 17.44 -22.83 -12.03
CA SER A 75 18.59 -23.33 -11.27
C SER A 75 18.23 -24.43 -10.26
N GLY A 76 16.95 -24.61 -9.93
CA GLY A 76 16.49 -25.46 -8.82
C GLY A 76 16.87 -24.94 -7.43
N ARG A 77 17.47 -23.74 -7.33
CA ARG A 77 17.88 -23.11 -6.06
C ARG A 77 16.78 -22.16 -5.60
N GLN A 78 16.35 -22.31 -4.35
CA GLN A 78 15.43 -21.38 -3.71
C GLN A 78 16.20 -20.21 -3.12
N ALA A 79 15.68 -18.99 -3.29
CA ALA A 79 16.15 -17.79 -2.66
C ALA A 79 14.97 -17.02 -2.04
N GLU A 80 15.26 -16.32 -0.94
CA GLU A 80 14.29 -15.55 -0.19
C GLU A 80 14.47 -14.06 -0.48
N PHE A 81 13.36 -13.36 -0.75
CA PHE A 81 13.34 -11.93 -1.06
C PHE A 81 12.27 -11.24 -0.22
N PRO A 82 12.49 -9.99 0.23
CA PRO A 82 11.44 -9.22 0.87
C PRO A 82 10.33 -8.89 -0.14
N GLU A 83 9.08 -8.91 0.30
CA GLU A 83 7.93 -8.51 -0.50
C GLU A 83 7.95 -7.00 -0.82
N VAL A 84 8.45 -6.19 0.12
CA VAL A 84 8.72 -4.76 -0.06
C VAL A 84 10.22 -4.52 -0.02
N ASP A 85 10.79 -4.20 -1.18
CA ASP A 85 12.21 -3.88 -1.32
C ASP A 85 12.59 -2.55 -0.64
N ARG A 86 11.67 -1.58 -0.63
CA ARG A 86 11.89 -0.25 -0.04
C ARG A 86 10.60 0.49 0.25
N ALA A 87 10.55 1.18 1.38
CA ALA A 87 9.55 2.19 1.70
C ALA A 87 10.18 3.60 1.81
N ASP A 88 9.40 4.64 1.52
CA ASP A 88 9.88 6.02 1.53
C ASP A 88 8.69 6.99 1.57
N TRP A 89 8.90 8.16 2.18
CA TRP A 89 7.92 9.24 2.20
C TRP A 89 8.18 10.21 1.05
N PHE A 90 7.10 10.64 0.40
CA PHE A 90 7.19 11.58 -0.72
C PHE A 90 6.26 12.75 -0.51
N ALA A 91 6.74 13.95 -0.87
CA ALA A 91 5.86 15.06 -1.16
C ALA A 91 4.83 14.65 -2.23
N ILE A 92 3.60 15.14 -2.10
CA ILE A 92 2.46 14.68 -2.90
C ILE A 92 2.68 14.78 -4.41
N THR A 93 3.37 15.84 -4.87
CA THR A 93 3.71 16.05 -6.29
C THR A 93 4.60 14.92 -6.83
N LYS A 94 5.57 14.48 -6.04
CA LYS A 94 6.46 13.35 -6.36
C LYS A 94 5.75 12.00 -6.19
N ALA A 95 4.88 11.87 -5.19
CA ALA A 95 4.07 10.67 -4.97
C ALA A 95 3.18 10.37 -6.20
N LYS A 96 2.48 11.39 -6.72
CA LYS A 96 1.64 11.31 -7.94
C LYS A 96 2.40 10.83 -9.19
N GLN A 97 3.71 11.08 -9.27
CA GLN A 97 4.55 10.63 -10.38
C GLN A 97 5.08 9.20 -10.21
N LYS A 98 5.29 8.76 -8.96
CA LYS A 98 5.91 7.47 -8.64
C LYS A 98 4.92 6.34 -8.42
N ILE A 99 3.74 6.65 -7.89
CA ILE A 99 2.70 5.68 -7.58
C ILE A 99 2.21 5.00 -8.86
N LEU A 100 1.74 3.75 -8.74
CA LEU A 100 1.04 3.08 -9.84
C LEU A 100 -0.09 3.96 -10.38
N LYS A 101 -0.16 4.11 -11.71
CA LYS A 101 -1.14 5.00 -12.38
C LYS A 101 -2.58 4.74 -11.92
N GLY A 102 -2.95 3.47 -11.72
CA GLY A 102 -4.27 3.06 -11.25
C GLY A 102 -4.57 3.34 -9.77
N GLN A 103 -3.64 3.91 -9.00
CA GLN A 103 -3.81 4.33 -7.60
C GLN A 103 -3.70 5.84 -7.44
N ARG A 104 -3.34 6.58 -8.49
CA ARG A 104 -3.14 8.04 -8.43
C ARG A 104 -4.39 8.79 -7.96
N GLY A 105 -5.58 8.31 -8.31
CA GLY A 105 -6.85 8.91 -7.91
C GLY A 105 -7.04 9.01 -6.39
N PHE A 106 -6.46 8.08 -5.62
CA PHE A 106 -6.51 8.15 -4.15
C PHE A 106 -5.73 9.35 -3.60
N LEU A 107 -4.58 9.66 -4.19
CA LEU A 107 -3.80 10.84 -3.81
C LEU A 107 -4.52 12.14 -4.19
N GLU A 108 -5.21 12.16 -5.33
CA GLU A 108 -5.97 13.31 -5.80
C GLU A 108 -7.17 13.57 -4.88
N GLU A 109 -7.96 12.53 -4.59
CA GLU A 109 -9.09 12.63 -3.66
C GLU A 109 -8.66 13.04 -2.25
N LEU A 110 -7.55 12.48 -1.72
CA LEU A 110 -7.06 12.87 -0.41
C LEU A 110 -6.67 14.36 -0.36
N CYS A 111 -6.08 14.90 -1.43
CA CYS A 111 -5.79 16.34 -1.51
C CYS A 111 -7.06 17.17 -1.46
N GLU A 112 -8.09 16.76 -2.20
CA GLU A 112 -9.39 17.44 -2.22
C GLU A 112 -10.04 17.44 -0.83
N ILE A 113 -10.07 16.28 -0.15
CA ILE A 113 -10.65 16.15 1.21
C ILE A 113 -9.92 17.05 2.21
N LEU A 114 -8.59 17.11 2.13
CA LEU A 114 -7.76 17.90 3.04
C LEU A 114 -7.67 19.38 2.65
N ASN A 115 -8.30 19.79 1.55
CA ASN A 115 -8.11 21.12 0.93
C ASN A 115 -6.61 21.46 0.75
N TYR A 116 -5.83 20.46 0.35
CA TYR A 116 -4.41 20.59 0.14
C TYR A 116 -4.14 20.99 -1.31
N ASP A 117 -3.77 22.25 -1.52
CA ASP A 117 -3.32 22.73 -2.84
C ASP A 117 -1.97 22.11 -3.17
N SER A 118 -1.97 21.14 -4.10
CA SER A 118 -0.79 20.39 -4.55
C SER A 118 -0.27 20.81 -5.92
#